data_AF-A0A0K0XV74-F1
#
_entry.id   AF-A0A0K0XV74-F1
#
_cell.length_a   1.000
_cell.length_b   1.000
_cell.length_c   1.000
_cell.angle_alpha   90.00
_cell.angle_beta   90.00
_cell.angle_gamma   90.00
#
_symmetry.space_group_name_H-M   'P 1'
#
loop_
_entity.id
_entity.type
_entity.pdbx_description
1 polymer ?
#
loop_
_entity_poly.entity_id
_entity_poly.type
_entity_poly.pdbx_seq_one_letter_code
_entity_poly.pdbx_strand_id
1 'polypeptide(L)'
;MSSFRCSTAAGTALVLVALLISPSTPATPPVDAVPFYCAATVEPGSEALLECRRSDTRELIPVVPPGLFLFITDVMTQPASEAVEGVFTASFGRDQQGSDFPGTPSLDLIGHPFQMLNFTTPYVILAEGEALAVANSAQSDFAIEVRASGYLSGTFVEPPPAVIFLDRFEETQD
;
A
#
# COMPACT_ATOMS: atom_id res chain seq x y z
N MET A 1 -5.56 -5.53 -15.68
CA MET A 1 -4.99 -4.22 -16.05
C MET A 1 -5.37 -3.25 -14.93
N SER A 2 -4.50 -3.05 -13.95
CA SER A 2 -4.75 -2.11 -12.86
C SER A 2 -4.33 -0.71 -13.32
N SER A 3 -5.20 0.27 -13.14
CA SER A 3 -4.88 1.68 -13.42
C SER A 3 -4.58 2.39 -12.10
N PHE A 4 -3.58 3.26 -12.09
CA PHE A 4 -3.22 4.09 -10.94
C PHE A 4 -3.47 5.55 -11.31
N ARG A 5 -4.03 6.35 -10.40
CA ARG A 5 -4.22 7.80 -10.60
C ARG A 5 -3.52 8.57 -9.48
N CYS A 6 -2.48 9.32 -9.83
CA CYS A 6 -1.90 10.34 -8.96
C CYS A 6 -2.62 11.67 -9.23
N SER A 7 -3.17 12.31 -8.19
CA SER A 7 -3.80 13.64 -8.30
C SER A 7 -2.90 14.70 -7.65
N THR A 8 -2.40 15.64 -8.44
CA THR A 8 -1.78 16.88 -7.95
C THR A 8 -2.74 18.04 -8.18
N ALA A 9 -3.12 18.74 -7.10
CA ALA A 9 -3.98 19.91 -7.20
C ALA A 9 -3.18 21.13 -7.70
N ALA A 10 -3.39 21.49 -8.96
CA ALA A 10 -3.54 22.87 -9.49
C ALA A 10 -3.19 22.92 -10.99
N GLY A 11 -4.23 22.79 -11.83
CA GLY A 11 -4.30 23.24 -13.22
C GLY A 11 -3.05 23.17 -14.09
N THR A 12 -2.74 22.02 -14.68
CA THR A 12 -2.08 21.90 -16.00
C THR A 12 -2.02 20.43 -16.41
N ALA A 13 -2.25 20.17 -17.72
CA ALA A 13 -2.01 18.92 -18.47
C ALA A 13 -2.22 17.57 -17.75
N LEU A 14 -3.20 16.78 -18.22
CA LEU A 14 -3.42 15.41 -17.78
C LEU A 14 -2.24 14.52 -18.26
N VAL A 15 -1.12 14.57 -17.54
CA VAL A 15 0.01 13.65 -17.73
C VAL A 15 -0.39 12.34 -17.07
N LEU A 16 -0.91 11.41 -17.86
CA LEU A 16 -1.16 10.05 -17.43
C LEU A 16 0.20 9.36 -17.22
N VAL A 17 0.77 9.48 -16.03
CA VAL A 17 1.98 8.74 -15.65
C VAL A 17 1.56 7.30 -15.38
N ALA A 18 1.68 6.44 -16.39
CA ALA A 18 1.67 4.99 -16.19
C ALA A 18 2.98 4.61 -15.51
N LEU A 19 2.96 4.44 -14.19
CA LEU A 19 4.06 3.85 -13.43
C LEU A 19 4.21 2.38 -13.83
N LEU A 20 5.00 2.10 -14.85
CA LEU A 20 5.53 0.75 -15.09
C LEU A 20 6.63 0.50 -14.05
N ILE A 21 6.23 0.19 -12.82
CA ILE A 21 7.15 -0.28 -11.79
C ILE A 21 7.58 -1.67 -12.25
N SER A 22 8.78 -1.79 -12.80
CA SER A 22 9.41 -3.11 -13.00
C SER A 22 9.40 -3.82 -11.64
N PRO A 23 9.16 -5.14 -11.57
CA PRO A 23 9.20 -5.86 -10.30
C PRO A 23 10.57 -5.62 -9.67
N SER A 24 10.64 -4.71 -8.71
CA SER A 24 11.85 -4.51 -7.94
C SER A 24 12.00 -5.80 -7.14
N THR A 25 13.15 -6.46 -7.30
CA THR A 25 13.50 -7.56 -6.41
C THR A 25 13.34 -7.06 -4.99
N PRO A 26 12.48 -7.67 -4.16
CA PRO A 26 12.31 -7.23 -2.78
C PRO A 26 13.68 -7.20 -2.12
N ALA A 27 13.97 -6.11 -1.40
CA ALA A 27 15.24 -5.99 -0.70
C ALA A 27 15.42 -7.22 0.20
N THR A 28 16.54 -7.90 0.08
CA THR A 28 16.83 -9.07 0.93
C THR A 28 16.75 -8.64 2.38
N PRO A 29 15.90 -9.28 3.20
CA PRO A 29 15.76 -8.90 4.60
C PRO A 29 17.11 -9.05 5.33
N PRO A 30 17.44 -8.12 6.24
CA PRO A 30 18.58 -8.26 7.14
C PRO A 30 18.54 -9.58 7.94
N VAL A 31 19.69 -10.02 8.45
CA VAL A 31 19.81 -11.30 9.19
C VAL A 31 18.98 -11.29 10.49
N ASP A 32 18.75 -10.12 11.07
CA ASP A 32 17.97 -9.86 12.28
C ASP A 32 16.48 -9.55 12.00
N ALA A 33 16.06 -9.60 10.75
CA ALA A 33 14.71 -9.24 10.36
C ALA A 33 13.66 -10.22 10.88
N VAL A 34 12.60 -9.70 11.51
CA VAL A 34 11.49 -10.49 12.06
C VAL A 34 10.27 -10.38 11.14
N PRO A 35 9.77 -11.47 10.55
CA PRO A 35 8.59 -11.42 9.70
C PRO A 35 7.33 -10.99 10.46
N PHE A 36 6.43 -10.29 9.79
CA PHE A 36 5.10 -9.95 10.29
C PHE A 36 4.02 -10.18 9.24
N TYR A 37 2.77 -10.21 9.70
CA TYR A 37 1.59 -10.12 8.84
C TYR A 37 0.59 -9.14 9.46
N CYS A 38 -0.18 -8.47 8.62
CA CYS A 38 -1.27 -7.61 9.04
C CYS A 38 -2.55 -7.91 8.27
N ALA A 39 -3.69 -7.61 8.85
CA ALA A 39 -4.98 -7.72 8.18
C ALA A 39 -5.98 -6.66 8.66
N ALA A 40 -6.92 -6.30 7.78
CA ALA A 40 -8.09 -5.48 8.11
C ALA A 40 -9.23 -5.78 7.13
N THR A 41 -10.46 -5.45 7.54
CA THR A 41 -11.61 -5.31 6.65
C THR A 41 -12.05 -3.85 6.68
N VAL A 42 -12.29 -3.27 5.51
CA VAL A 42 -12.45 -1.81 5.36
C VAL A 42 -13.70 -1.51 4.57
N GLU A 43 -14.68 -0.91 5.23
CA GLU A 43 -15.94 -0.47 4.61
C GLU A 43 -15.70 0.71 3.64
N PRO A 44 -16.53 0.87 2.59
CA PRO A 44 -16.46 2.02 1.71
C PRO A 44 -16.51 3.35 2.47
N GLY A 45 -15.68 4.32 2.05
CA GLY A 45 -15.60 5.63 2.68
C GLY A 45 -15.00 5.65 4.08
N SER A 46 -14.35 4.56 4.49
CA SER A 46 -13.76 4.40 5.82
C SER A 46 -12.25 4.16 5.75
N GLU A 47 -11.60 4.42 6.87
CA GLU A 47 -10.18 4.13 7.12
C GLU A 47 -10.07 3.11 8.26
N ALA A 48 -9.08 2.23 8.18
CA ALA A 48 -8.77 1.28 9.23
C ALA A 48 -7.25 1.14 9.43
N LEU A 49 -6.84 1.09 10.71
CA LEU A 49 -5.52 0.59 11.07
C LEU A 49 -5.44 -0.91 10.79
N LEU A 50 -4.32 -1.35 10.20
CA LEU A 50 -4.08 -2.76 9.99
C LEU A 50 -3.63 -3.42 11.29
N GLU A 51 -4.25 -4.55 11.64
CA GLU A 51 -3.83 -5.34 12.80
C GLU A 51 -2.57 -6.14 12.48
N CYS A 52 -1.41 -5.52 12.70
CA CYS A 52 -0.12 -6.15 12.48
C CYS A 52 0.28 -7.06 13.64
N ARG A 53 0.85 -8.22 13.32
CA ARG A 53 1.36 -9.19 14.29
C ARG A 53 2.70 -9.75 13.84
N ARG A 54 3.59 -9.95 14.81
CA ARG A 54 4.83 -10.69 14.56
C ARG A 54 4.52 -12.15 14.21
N SER A 55 5.21 -12.70 13.23
CA SER A 55 5.00 -14.09 12.80
C SER A 55 5.59 -15.11 13.78
N ASP A 56 6.63 -14.74 14.53
CA ASP A 56 7.33 -15.62 15.48
C ASP A 56 6.60 -15.71 16.84
N THR A 57 6.15 -14.58 17.39
CA THR A 57 5.53 -14.52 18.73
C THR A 57 4.03 -14.31 18.70
N ARG A 58 3.44 -13.89 17.57
CA ARG A 58 2.03 -13.44 17.43
C ARG A 58 1.67 -12.20 18.23
N GLU A 59 2.67 -11.53 18.80
CA GLU A 59 2.51 -10.25 19.49
C GLU A 59 1.99 -9.19 18.53
N LEU A 60 1.05 -8.38 19.01
CA LEU A 60 0.45 -7.30 18.23
C LEU A 60 1.44 -6.13 18.09
N ILE A 61 1.45 -5.51 16.91
CA ILE A 61 2.27 -4.35 16.56
C ILE A 61 1.31 -3.22 16.17
N PRO A 62 0.70 -2.53 17.15
CA PRO A 62 -0.26 -1.47 16.85
C PRO A 62 0.41 -0.23 16.22
N VAL A 63 1.67 0.00 16.56
CA VAL A 63 2.58 1.00 15.99
C VAL A 63 3.97 0.38 15.91
N VAL A 64 4.84 0.92 15.07
CA VAL A 64 6.24 0.45 14.97
C VAL A 64 6.94 0.67 16.33
N PRO A 65 7.55 -0.38 16.92
CA PRO A 65 8.23 -0.26 18.21
C PRO A 65 9.49 0.62 18.14
N PRO A 66 9.99 1.10 19.29
CA PRO A 66 11.17 1.95 19.34
C PRO A 66 12.42 1.33 18.71
N GLY A 67 13.15 2.14 17.94
CA GLY A 67 14.39 1.74 17.26
C GLY A 67 14.21 0.71 16.15
N LEU A 68 12.97 0.43 15.71
CA LEU A 68 12.68 -0.47 14.60
C LEU A 68 12.06 0.28 13.41
N PHE A 69 12.13 -0.37 12.26
CA PHE A 69 11.41 -0.01 11.05
C PHE A 69 10.55 -1.19 10.61
N LEU A 70 9.35 -0.91 10.12
CA LEU A 70 8.45 -1.91 9.51
C LEU A 70 8.53 -1.77 8.00
N PHE A 71 9.08 -2.78 7.33
CA PHE A 71 9.17 -2.84 5.88
C PHE A 71 8.01 -3.66 5.34
N ILE A 72 7.05 -3.00 4.68
CA ILE A 72 5.99 -3.71 3.96
C ILE A 72 6.59 -4.15 2.63
N THR A 73 6.55 -5.46 2.36
CA THR A 73 7.06 -6.04 1.11
C THR A 73 5.97 -6.52 0.18
N ASP A 74 4.80 -6.84 0.72
CA ASP A 74 3.68 -7.43 -0.02
C ASP A 74 2.36 -6.91 0.54
N VAL A 75 1.46 -6.52 -0.35
CA VAL A 75 0.11 -6.05 -0.02
C VAL A 75 -0.88 -6.78 -0.92
N MET A 76 -1.90 -7.34 -0.30
CA MET A 76 -2.97 -8.03 -0.98
C MET A 76 -4.31 -7.38 -0.64
N THR A 77 -5.14 -7.13 -1.65
CA THR A 77 -6.53 -6.71 -1.47
C THR A 77 -7.47 -7.60 -2.25
N GLN A 78 -8.65 -7.83 -1.68
CA GLN A 78 -9.73 -8.55 -2.33
C GLN A 78 -11.08 -8.06 -1.80
N PRO A 79 -12.18 -8.26 -2.53
CA PRO A 79 -13.51 -8.04 -2.00
C PRO A 79 -13.75 -8.87 -0.73
N ALA A 80 -14.40 -8.29 0.28
CA ALA A 80 -14.76 -9.00 1.52
C ALA A 80 -15.93 -9.99 1.33
N SER A 81 -16.59 -9.94 0.17
CA SER A 81 -17.67 -10.86 -0.21
C SER A 81 -17.54 -11.22 -1.68
N GLU A 82 -17.83 -12.48 -2.02
CA GLU A 82 -17.80 -12.98 -3.39
C GLU A 82 -19.02 -12.52 -4.21
N ALA A 83 -20.05 -11.92 -3.62
CA ALA A 83 -21.29 -11.55 -4.31
C ALA A 83 -21.45 -10.03 -4.49
N VAL A 84 -20.38 -9.34 -4.89
CA VAL A 84 -20.38 -7.89 -5.10
C VAL A 84 -20.09 -7.53 -6.54
N GLU A 85 -20.62 -6.40 -7.00
CA GLU A 85 -20.33 -5.79 -8.30
C GLU A 85 -19.71 -4.41 -8.09
N GLY A 86 -19.00 -3.87 -9.09
CA GLY A 86 -18.47 -2.50 -9.05
C GLY A 86 -16.95 -2.36 -9.16
N VAL A 87 -16.38 -1.38 -8.46
CA VAL A 87 -14.95 -1.08 -8.37
C VAL A 87 -14.61 -0.69 -6.93
N PHE A 88 -13.39 -0.99 -6.49
CA PHE A 88 -12.84 -0.41 -5.28
C PHE A 88 -11.54 0.35 -5.55
N THR A 89 -11.28 1.36 -4.73
CA THR A 89 -9.97 2.02 -4.63
C THR A 89 -9.50 1.94 -3.18
N ALA A 90 -8.35 1.32 -2.96
CA ALA A 90 -7.73 1.15 -1.66
C ALA A 90 -6.43 1.96 -1.59
N SER A 91 -6.34 2.90 -0.65
CA SER A 91 -5.15 3.71 -0.41
C SER A 91 -4.43 3.22 0.83
N PHE A 92 -3.16 2.86 0.69
CA PHE A 92 -2.29 2.40 1.77
C PHE A 92 -1.27 3.45 2.12
N GLY A 93 -0.99 3.60 3.41
CA GLY A 93 0.10 4.44 3.83
C GLY A 93 0.26 4.53 5.33
N ARG A 94 0.89 5.62 5.74
CA ARG A 94 1.24 5.89 7.13
C ARG A 94 0.05 6.55 7.81
N ASP A 95 -0.39 5.97 8.91
CA ASP A 95 -1.13 6.73 9.91
C ASP A 95 -0.12 7.28 10.91
N GLN A 96 0.10 8.58 10.84
CA GLN A 96 0.89 9.34 11.81
C GLN A 96 -0.04 10.36 12.46
N GLN A 97 -0.08 10.31 13.79
CA GLN A 97 -0.93 11.15 14.61
C GLN A 97 -0.67 12.64 14.30
N GLY A 98 -1.62 13.30 13.62
CA GLY A 98 -1.54 14.71 13.26
C GLY A 98 -1.10 15.05 11.83
N SER A 99 -0.92 14.06 10.95
CA SER A 99 -0.75 14.26 9.50
C SER A 99 -1.95 13.76 8.70
N ASP A 100 -2.17 14.32 7.50
CA ASP A 100 -3.20 13.82 6.58
C ASP A 100 -2.82 12.42 6.07
N PHE A 101 -3.72 11.45 6.25
CA PHE A 101 -3.62 10.12 5.64
C PHE A 101 -3.74 10.20 4.11
N PRO A 102 -3.03 9.37 3.31
CA PRO A 102 -2.12 8.27 3.66
C PRO A 102 -0.67 8.65 4.00
N GLY A 103 -0.35 9.93 4.19
CA GLY A 103 1.03 10.40 4.22
C GLY A 103 1.78 10.10 2.91
N THR A 104 3.09 10.36 2.88
CA THR A 104 3.96 9.97 1.75
C THR A 104 5.16 9.15 2.25
N PRO A 105 5.54 8.05 1.57
CA PRO A 105 4.92 7.47 0.37
C PRO A 105 3.61 6.71 0.66
N SER A 106 2.74 6.61 -0.36
CA SER A 106 1.48 5.86 -0.33
C SER A 106 1.35 4.95 -1.55
N LEU A 107 0.42 4.00 -1.50
CA LEU A 107 0.10 3.07 -2.58
C LEU A 107 -1.42 3.00 -2.79
N ASP A 108 -1.88 3.28 -4.01
CA ASP A 108 -3.30 3.23 -4.36
C ASP A 108 -3.62 2.04 -5.27
N LEU A 109 -4.35 1.04 -4.77
CA LEU A 109 -4.77 -0.12 -5.56
C LEU A 109 -6.21 0.05 -6.04
N ILE A 110 -6.43 -0.04 -7.36
CA ILE A 110 -7.76 -0.05 -7.97
C ILE A 110 -8.08 -1.45 -8.48
N GLY A 111 -9.20 -2.01 -8.01
CA GLY A 111 -9.61 -3.38 -8.32
C GLY A 111 -11.08 -3.55 -8.64
N HIS A 112 -11.40 -4.70 -9.22
CA HIS A 112 -12.75 -5.09 -9.59
C HIS A 112 -13.22 -6.29 -8.73
N PRO A 113 -14.52 -6.59 -8.71
CA PRO A 113 -15.08 -7.80 -8.15
C PRO A 113 -14.34 -9.05 -8.59
N PHE A 114 -14.30 -10.04 -7.69
CA PHE A 114 -13.65 -11.34 -7.90
C PHE A 114 -12.14 -11.29 -8.17
N GLN A 115 -11.52 -10.12 -8.10
CA GLN A 115 -10.08 -9.97 -8.26
C GLN A 115 -9.39 -9.92 -6.91
N MET A 116 -8.39 -10.76 -6.76
CA MET A 116 -7.35 -10.58 -5.77
C MET A 116 -6.23 -9.76 -6.43
N LEU A 117 -5.96 -8.57 -5.88
CA LEU A 117 -4.79 -7.79 -6.26
C LEU A 117 -3.68 -8.13 -5.28
N ASN A 118 -2.53 -8.53 -5.80
CA ASN A 118 -1.29 -8.64 -5.03
C ASN A 118 -0.27 -7.67 -5.63
N PHE A 119 0.30 -6.82 -4.77
CA PHE A 119 1.37 -5.91 -5.11
C PHE A 119 2.57 -6.12 -4.18
N THR A 120 3.67 -6.60 -4.75
CA THR A 120 4.97 -6.65 -4.09
C THR A 120 5.62 -5.26 -4.19
N THR A 121 5.88 -4.62 -3.05
CA THR A 121 6.39 -3.25 -2.96
C THR A 121 7.53 -3.18 -1.96
N PRO A 122 8.70 -2.62 -2.27
CA PRO A 122 9.67 -2.27 -1.24
C PRO A 122 9.43 -0.87 -0.63
N TYR A 123 8.38 -0.15 -1.03
CA TYR A 123 8.32 1.31 -0.87
C TYR A 123 7.59 1.82 0.38
N VAL A 124 6.80 0.98 1.06
CA VAL A 124 6.13 1.39 2.29
C VAL A 124 6.98 0.95 3.47
N ILE A 125 7.73 1.90 4.02
CA ILE A 125 8.55 1.73 5.22
C ILE A 125 7.93 2.59 6.30
N LEU A 126 7.71 2.05 7.49
CA LEU A 126 7.25 2.82 8.64
C LEU A 126 8.38 2.96 9.66
N ALA A 127 8.54 4.14 10.23
CA ALA A 127 9.45 4.45 11.32
C ALA A 127 8.77 4.27 12.67
N GLU A 128 9.57 4.31 13.74
CA GLU A 128 9.11 4.29 15.12
C GLU A 128 7.89 5.20 15.36
N GLY A 129 6.86 4.63 16.00
CA GLY A 129 5.63 5.35 16.35
C GLY A 129 4.61 5.50 15.23
N GLU A 130 4.92 5.12 13.98
CA GLU A 130 3.97 5.12 12.88
C GLU A 130 3.13 3.82 12.87
N ALA A 131 1.94 3.87 12.27
CA ALA A 131 1.10 2.69 12.03
C ALA A 131 0.79 2.53 10.54
N LEU A 132 0.51 1.28 10.13
CA LEU A 132 0.04 0.99 8.78
C LEU A 132 -1.48 1.15 8.76
N ALA A 133 -1.98 1.96 7.85
CA ALA A 133 -3.41 2.12 7.65
C ALA A 133 -3.80 1.98 6.18
N VAL A 134 -5.07 1.71 5.98
CA VAL A 134 -5.70 1.62 4.67
C VAL A 134 -7.02 2.38 4.68
N ALA A 135 -7.28 3.12 3.62
CA ALA A 135 -8.60 3.70 3.35
C ALA A 135 -9.23 3.01 2.14
N ASN A 136 -10.52 2.72 2.25
CA ASN A 136 -11.34 2.34 1.13
C ASN A 136 -12.13 3.57 0.67
N SER A 137 -11.93 3.99 -0.58
CA SER A 137 -12.53 5.22 -1.11
C SER A 137 -14.05 5.27 -0.89
N ALA A 138 -14.58 6.47 -0.66
CA ALA A 138 -16.03 6.69 -0.58
C ALA A 138 -16.76 6.40 -1.91
N GLN A 139 -16.01 6.31 -3.01
CA GLN A 139 -16.53 5.92 -4.33
C GLN A 139 -16.51 4.41 -4.56
N SER A 140 -15.94 3.62 -3.64
CA SER A 140 -15.94 2.17 -3.76
C SER A 140 -17.33 1.60 -3.50
N ASP A 141 -17.64 0.50 -4.19
CA ASP A 141 -18.97 -0.12 -4.11
C ASP A 141 -19.11 -1.13 -2.94
N PHE A 142 -18.00 -1.61 -2.39
CA PHE A 142 -18.00 -2.69 -1.40
C PHE A 142 -16.81 -2.65 -0.43
N ALA A 143 -16.97 -3.35 0.70
CA ALA A 143 -15.91 -3.55 1.66
C ALA A 143 -14.81 -4.46 1.10
N ILE A 144 -13.57 -4.17 1.50
CA ILE A 144 -12.39 -4.93 1.06
C ILE A 144 -11.73 -5.60 2.25
N GLU A 145 -11.24 -6.82 2.02
CA GLU A 145 -10.26 -7.44 2.87
C GLU A 145 -8.86 -7.06 2.39
N VAL A 146 -8.03 -6.69 3.36
CA VAL A 146 -6.68 -6.22 3.13
C VAL A 146 -5.74 -7.08 3.95
N ARG A 147 -4.63 -7.48 3.34
CA ARG A 147 -3.51 -8.13 4.01
C ARG A 147 -2.22 -7.44 3.62
N ALA A 148 -1.29 -7.35 4.56
CA ALA A 148 0.05 -6.86 4.30
C ALA A 148 1.06 -7.77 4.98
N SER A 149 2.26 -7.90 4.42
CA SER A 149 3.33 -8.64 5.06
C SER A 149 4.70 -8.04 4.74
N GLY A 150 5.68 -8.43 5.53
CA GLY A 150 7.06 -8.01 5.38
C GLY A 150 7.86 -8.32 6.63
N TYR A 151 8.75 -7.41 7.02
CA TYR A 151 9.62 -7.62 8.18
C TYR A 151 9.85 -6.37 9.03
N LEU A 152 10.11 -6.59 10.32
CA LEU A 152 10.66 -5.60 11.24
C LEU A 152 12.18 -5.72 11.29
N SER A 153 12.88 -4.59 11.32
CA SER A 153 14.34 -4.56 11.42
C SER A 153 14.79 -3.31 12.16
N GLY A 154 15.83 -3.43 12.99
CA GLY A 154 16.52 -2.27 13.57
C GLY A 154 17.47 -1.60 12.58
N THR A 155 17.81 -2.30 11.49
CA THR A 155 18.63 -1.79 10.39
C THR A 155 17.72 -1.18 9.32
N PHE A 156 17.95 0.10 9.01
CA PHE A 156 17.31 0.73 7.86
C PHE A 156 17.94 0.21 6.55
N VAL A 157 17.10 -0.29 5.65
CA VAL A 157 17.50 -0.70 4.30
C VAL A 157 16.80 0.23 3.33
N GLU A 158 17.58 1.02 2.59
CA GLU A 158 17.01 1.91 1.58
C GLU A 158 16.39 1.05 0.45
N PRO A 159 15.13 1.30 0.06
CA PRO A 159 14.51 0.54 -1.00
C PRO A 159 15.20 0.87 -2.34
N PRO A 160 15.33 -0.11 -3.25
CA PRO A 160 15.93 0.16 -4.55
C PRO A 160 15.13 1.26 -5.28
N PRO A 161 15.80 2.18 -6.00
CA PRO A 161 15.12 3.29 -6.65
C PRO A 161 14.01 2.77 -7.58
N ALA A 162 12.81 3.34 -7.44
CA ALA A 162 11.72 3.05 -8.37
C ALA A 162 12.11 3.58 -9.75
N VAL A 163 12.33 2.69 -10.72
CA VAL A 163 12.52 3.09 -12.11
C VAL A 163 11.14 3.39 -12.67
N ILE A 164 10.80 4.67 -12.76
CA ILE A 164 9.55 5.15 -13.36
C ILE A 164 9.78 5.29 -14.87
N PHE A 165 9.23 4.38 -15.67
CA PHE A 165 9.17 4.58 -17.13
C PHE A 165 8.03 5.56 -17.43
N LEU A 166 8.39 6.77 -17.84
CA LEU A 166 7.44 7.73 -18.41
C LEU A 166 7.28 7.37 -19.90
N ASP A 167 6.34 6.48 -20.23
CA ASP A 167 5.89 6.36 -21.61
C ASP A 167 5.13 7.64 -21.98
N ARG A 168 5.76 8.50 -22.78
CA ARG A 168 5.08 9.60 -23.47
C ARG A 168 4.06 8.96 -24.42
N PHE A 169 2.78 9.00 -24.06
CA PHE A 169 1.72 8.87 -25.06
C PHE A 169 1.74 10.16 -25.89
N GLU A 170 2.34 10.09 -27.09
CA GLU A 170 2.07 11.07 -28.13
C GLU A 170 0.63 10.83 -28.61
N GLU A 171 -0.29 11.66 -28.14
CA GLU A 171 -1.64 11.75 -28.69
C GLU A 171 -1.51 12.26 -30.14
N THR A 172 -1.69 11.35 -31.10
CA THR A 172 -1.81 11.73 -32.51
C THR A 172 -3.21 12.29 -32.69
N GLN A 173 -3.34 13.62 -32.78
CA GLN A 173 -4.57 14.27 -33.22
C GLN A 173 -4.72 14.05 -34.73
N ASP A 174 -5.74 13.29 -35.13
CA ASP A 174 -6.38 13.41 -36.44
C ASP A 174 -7.70 14.18 -36.29
#